data_AF-A0A8T2PW13-F1
#
_entry.id   AF-A0A8T2PW13-F1
#
_cell.length_a   1.000
_cell.length_b   1.000
_cell.length_c   1.000
_cell.angle_alpha   90.00
_cell.angle_beta   90.00
_cell.angle_gamma   90.00
#
_symmetry.space_group_name_H-M   'P 1'
#
loop_
_entity.id
_entity.type
_entity.pdbx_description
1 polymer ?
#
loop_
_entity_poly.entity_id
_entity_poly.type
_entity_poly.pdbx_seq_one_letter_code
_entity_poly.pdbx_strand_id
1 'polypeptide(L)'
;MVSCDDCIFINLTSCVWRQCDNDNNTGCASSSGYIEGCSIYNETSICPTNDATPEPPPVYSQANFDLSSFIGGVILVLSLQAGAFFAMKFVKSRDSSYETMDLTFAMAALYACTKCNQRFPFEALSQGQQLCKECRIAHPMVKCTYCRTEFQQESKTNTICKKCAQNVKLYGTPKPCQYCNIIAAFIGNKCQRCTNSEKRHGPPQPCEQCKQQCAFDRKDDRRKVSPNVTPATLQPVRGSVSESVSQSANE
;
A
#
# COMPACT_ATOMS: atom_id res chain seq x y z
N MET A 1 18.24 -60.82 -1.85
CA MET A 1 17.32 -59.70 -2.09
C MET A 1 17.42 -58.72 -0.94
N VAL A 2 18.36 -57.78 -1.06
CA VAL A 2 18.09 -56.33 -1.07
C VAL A 2 19.23 -55.81 -1.95
N SER A 3 18.95 -55.34 -3.17
CA SER A 3 20.01 -54.68 -3.95
C SER A 3 20.43 -53.39 -3.23
N CYS A 4 21.64 -52.89 -3.48
CA CYS A 4 22.08 -51.59 -2.95
C CYS A 4 21.04 -50.49 -3.24
N ASP A 5 20.41 -50.54 -4.42
CA ASP A 5 19.33 -49.65 -4.82
C ASP A 5 18.02 -49.85 -4.04
N ASP A 6 17.60 -51.10 -3.81
CA ASP A 6 16.36 -51.41 -3.10
C ASP A 6 16.45 -51.02 -1.61
N CYS A 7 17.65 -51.11 -1.00
CA CYS A 7 17.88 -50.76 0.40
C CYS A 7 17.65 -49.26 0.65
N ILE A 8 18.15 -48.43 -0.26
CA ILE A 8 18.13 -46.98 -0.14
C ILE A 8 16.74 -46.42 -0.48
N PHE A 9 15.95 -47.13 -1.30
CA PHE A 9 14.61 -46.71 -1.70
C PHE A 9 13.51 -46.88 -0.63
N ILE A 10 13.75 -47.65 0.45
CA ILE A 10 12.80 -47.80 1.56
C ILE A 10 12.93 -46.58 2.49
N ASN A 11 12.42 -45.45 1.99
CA ASN A 11 12.61 -44.10 2.53
C ASN A 11 11.73 -43.80 3.76
N LEU A 12 11.69 -44.68 4.77
CA LEU A 12 10.96 -44.41 6.03
C LEU A 12 11.61 -44.89 7.35
N THR A 13 12.79 -45.53 7.36
CA THR A 13 13.43 -45.89 8.65
C THR A 13 14.96 -46.06 8.54
N SER A 14 15.73 -44.97 8.53
CA SER A 14 17.16 -44.93 8.92
C SER A 14 18.07 -46.05 8.39
N CYS A 15 17.86 -46.59 7.18
CA CYS A 15 18.62 -47.73 6.65
C CYS A 15 19.74 -47.26 5.69
N VAL A 16 20.92 -47.86 5.83
CA VAL A 16 22.14 -47.55 5.08
C VAL A 16 22.74 -48.84 4.53
N TRP A 17 23.33 -48.79 3.33
CA TRP A 17 24.00 -49.96 2.75
C TRP A 17 25.42 -50.06 3.29
N ARG A 18 25.84 -51.25 3.77
CA ARG A 18 27.19 -51.47 4.28
C ARG A 18 27.94 -52.55 3.51
N GLN A 19 29.24 -52.33 3.33
CA GLN A 19 30.18 -53.25 2.71
C GLN A 19 31.41 -53.41 3.62
N CYS A 20 31.57 -54.60 4.21
CA CYS A 20 32.69 -54.94 5.09
C CYS A 20 33.66 -55.90 4.38
N ASP A 21 34.97 -55.72 4.57
CA ASP A 21 36.03 -56.46 3.86
C ASP A 21 36.19 -57.92 4.36
N ASN A 22 35.98 -58.16 5.66
CA ASN A 22 36.18 -59.49 6.25
C ASN A 22 34.91 -60.36 6.12
N ASP A 23 34.81 -61.07 4.99
CA ASP A 23 33.78 -62.09 4.65
C ASP A 23 32.58 -61.62 3.81
N ASN A 24 32.75 -60.63 2.93
CA ASN A 24 31.75 -60.27 1.90
C ASN A 24 30.33 -60.07 2.46
N ASN A 25 30.22 -59.60 3.70
CA ASN A 25 28.92 -59.45 4.36
C ASN A 25 28.33 -58.10 3.98
N THR A 26 27.64 -58.08 2.84
CA THR A 26 27.05 -56.89 2.22
C THR A 26 25.55 -56.88 2.48
N GLY A 27 24.99 -55.75 2.92
CA GLY A 27 23.57 -55.70 3.22
C GLY A 27 23.06 -54.38 3.79
N CYS A 28 21.75 -54.30 3.94
CA CYS A 28 21.04 -53.13 4.46
C CYS A 28 20.99 -53.15 6.00
N ALA A 29 21.43 -52.08 6.67
CA ALA A 29 21.48 -51.99 8.13
C ALA A 29 20.96 -50.64 8.65
N SER A 30 20.45 -50.59 9.88
CA SER A 30 19.95 -49.34 10.48
C SER A 30 21.09 -48.44 10.99
N SER A 31 20.96 -47.13 10.84
CA SER A 31 22.01 -46.10 10.96
C SER A 31 22.59 -45.91 12.37
N SER A 32 22.18 -46.72 13.36
CA SER A 32 22.56 -46.56 14.78
C SER A 32 23.68 -47.48 15.27
N GLY A 33 24.46 -48.11 14.38
CA GLY A 33 25.60 -48.97 14.75
C GLY A 33 26.90 -48.51 14.11
N TYR A 34 27.76 -47.82 14.87
CA TYR A 34 29.12 -47.50 14.43
C TYR A 34 29.96 -48.77 14.52
N ILE A 35 30.41 -49.30 13.38
CA ILE A 35 31.30 -50.46 13.31
C ILE A 35 32.53 -50.07 12.50
N GLU A 36 33.70 -50.13 13.12
CA GLU A 36 34.99 -49.87 12.47
C GLU A 36 35.32 -50.96 11.45
N GLY A 37 35.72 -50.56 10.23
CA GLY A 37 36.16 -51.47 9.17
C GLY A 37 35.16 -51.75 8.05
N CYS A 38 34.06 -50.97 7.94
CA CYS A 38 33.08 -51.11 6.85
C CYS A 38 32.83 -49.77 6.13
N SER A 39 32.59 -49.82 4.81
CA SER A 39 32.21 -48.66 4.00
C SER A 39 30.68 -48.56 3.89
N ILE A 40 30.15 -47.35 4.11
CA ILE A 40 28.71 -47.07 4.21
C ILE A 40 28.29 -46.20 3.01
N TYR A 41 27.17 -46.57 2.38
CA TYR A 41 26.63 -45.88 1.21
C TYR A 41 25.19 -45.45 1.49
N ASN A 42 24.93 -44.15 1.30
CA ASN A 42 23.63 -43.51 1.50
C ASN A 42 22.99 -43.02 0.20
N GLU A 43 23.69 -43.14 -0.93
CA GLU A 43 23.16 -42.78 -2.25
C GLU A 43 23.41 -43.90 -3.28
N THR A 44 22.44 -44.08 -4.17
CA THR A 44 22.42 -45.10 -5.22
C THR A 44 23.49 -44.91 -6.29
N SER A 45 24.04 -43.71 -6.43
CA SER A 45 25.08 -43.37 -7.40
C SER A 45 26.45 -43.98 -7.10
N ILE A 46 26.64 -44.54 -5.90
CA ILE A 46 27.94 -45.01 -5.38
C ILE A 46 27.94 -46.55 -5.20
N CYS A 47 26.89 -47.23 -5.63
CA CYS A 47 26.84 -48.69 -5.61
C CYS A 47 27.84 -49.26 -6.65
N PRO A 48 28.69 -50.23 -6.28
CA PRO A 48 29.71 -50.77 -7.19
C PRO A 48 29.05 -51.54 -8.35
N THR A 49 29.36 -51.15 -9.58
CA THR A 49 28.91 -51.85 -10.81
C THR A 49 30.01 -52.82 -11.25
N ASN A 50 29.69 -54.11 -11.26
CA ASN A 50 30.61 -55.15 -11.69
C ASN A 50 30.51 -55.29 -13.22
N ASP A 51 31.39 -54.66 -13.98
CA ASP A 51 31.62 -55.07 -15.37
C ASP A 51 33.10 -54.91 -15.75
N ALA A 52 33.69 -56.01 -16.22
CA ALA A 52 35.10 -56.17 -16.51
C ALA A 52 35.27 -56.70 -17.94
N THR A 53 35.95 -55.97 -18.83
CA THR A 53 36.61 -56.47 -20.06
C THR A 53 37.63 -55.42 -20.55
N PRO A 54 38.80 -55.81 -21.10
CA PRO A 54 39.94 -54.93 -21.38
C PRO A 54 39.96 -54.42 -22.84
N GLU A 55 40.10 -53.10 -23.05
CA GLU A 55 40.30 -52.46 -24.36
C GLU A 55 41.23 -51.22 -24.22
N PRO A 56 41.82 -50.70 -25.31
CA PRO A 56 43.24 -50.36 -25.47
C PRO A 56 43.70 -49.12 -24.65
N PRO A 57 45.03 -48.85 -24.54
CA PRO A 57 45.52 -47.70 -23.79
C PRO A 57 44.89 -46.39 -24.28
N PRO A 58 44.54 -45.46 -23.37
CA PRO A 58 43.87 -44.23 -23.74
C PRO A 58 44.80 -43.40 -24.64
N VAL A 59 44.41 -43.22 -25.90
CA VAL A 59 44.90 -42.11 -26.71
C VAL A 59 44.35 -40.86 -26.04
N TYR A 60 45.21 -40.14 -25.33
CA TYR A 60 44.90 -38.81 -24.82
C TYR A 60 44.63 -37.90 -26.01
N SER A 61 43.36 -37.63 -26.29
CA SER A 61 42.97 -36.41 -26.99
C SER A 61 43.33 -35.27 -26.07
N GLN A 62 44.56 -34.76 -26.20
CA GLN A 62 44.92 -33.48 -25.63
C GLN A 62 43.88 -32.48 -26.15
N ALA A 63 42.95 -32.06 -25.30
CA ALA A 63 41.99 -31.02 -25.63
C ALA A 63 42.81 -29.78 -25.97
N ASN A 64 43.03 -29.57 -27.26
CA ASN A 64 43.76 -28.42 -27.75
C ASN A 64 42.86 -27.24 -27.43
N PHE A 65 43.29 -26.38 -26.51
CA PHE A 65 42.61 -25.10 -26.29
C PHE A 65 42.83 -24.28 -27.56
N ASP A 66 41.89 -24.42 -28.49
CA ASP A 66 41.89 -23.64 -29.71
C ASP A 66 41.70 -22.18 -29.30
N LEU A 67 42.79 -21.41 -29.36
CA LEU A 67 42.76 -19.97 -29.15
C LEU A 67 41.69 -19.32 -30.06
N SER A 68 41.49 -19.91 -31.23
CA SER A 68 40.41 -19.69 -32.20
C SER A 68 39.01 -19.76 -31.58
N SER A 69 38.76 -20.76 -30.73
CA SER A 69 37.47 -21.03 -30.09
C SER A 69 37.25 -20.11 -28.88
N PHE A 70 38.30 -19.79 -28.13
CA PHE A 70 38.24 -18.79 -27.07
C PHE A 70 37.96 -17.38 -27.63
N ILE A 71 38.68 -16.99 -28.70
CA ILE A 71 38.45 -15.72 -29.41
C ILE A 71 37.03 -15.68 -30.00
N GLY A 72 36.55 -16.79 -30.59
CA GLY A 72 35.18 -16.90 -31.09
C GLY A 72 34.12 -16.73 -30.00
N GLY A 73 34.31 -17.36 -28.83
CA GLY A 73 33.42 -17.21 -27.68
C GLY A 73 33.39 -15.79 -27.12
N VAL A 74 34.57 -15.16 -27.01
CA VAL A 74 34.68 -13.76 -26.57
C VAL A 74 33.99 -12.82 -27.56
N ILE A 75 34.19 -13.01 -28.87
CA ILE A 75 33.51 -12.21 -29.90
C ILE A 75 32.00 -12.40 -29.85
N LEU A 76 31.51 -13.62 -29.63
CA LEU A 76 30.08 -13.91 -29.52
C LEU A 76 29.46 -13.22 -28.31
N VAL A 77 30.12 -13.27 -27.15
CA VAL A 77 29.69 -12.57 -25.94
C VAL A 77 29.73 -11.05 -26.11
N LEU A 78 30.81 -10.51 -26.68
CA LEU A 78 30.93 -9.07 -26.93
C LEU A 78 29.92 -8.57 -27.97
N SER A 79 29.60 -9.37 -28.99
CA SER A 79 28.56 -9.05 -29.98
C SER A 79 27.16 -9.08 -29.37
N LEU A 80 26.89 -10.02 -28.45
CA LEU A 80 25.62 -10.09 -27.74
C LEU A 80 25.47 -8.94 -26.73
N GLN A 81 26.54 -8.59 -26.00
CA GLN A 81 26.55 -7.44 -25.09
C GLN A 81 26.44 -6.11 -25.84
N ALA A 82 27.19 -5.93 -26.93
CA ALA A 82 27.12 -4.74 -27.77
C ALA A 82 25.78 -4.66 -28.53
N GLY A 83 25.27 -5.79 -29.02
CA GLY A 83 23.97 -5.89 -29.67
C GLY A 83 22.82 -5.60 -28.71
N ALA A 84 22.87 -6.08 -27.46
CA ALA A 84 21.91 -5.74 -26.43
C ALA A 84 22.03 -4.26 -26.02
N PHE A 85 23.24 -3.70 -25.91
CA PHE A 85 23.45 -2.28 -25.62
C PHE A 85 22.97 -1.38 -26.76
N PHE A 86 23.26 -1.73 -28.02
CA PHE A 86 22.76 -1.02 -29.19
C PHE A 86 21.26 -1.18 -29.34
N ALA A 87 20.69 -2.38 -29.13
CA ALA A 87 19.24 -2.57 -29.12
C ALA A 87 18.58 -1.75 -28.01
N MET A 88 19.11 -1.77 -26.79
CA MET A 88 18.62 -0.93 -25.70
C MET A 88 18.79 0.57 -26.00
N LYS A 89 19.89 1.01 -26.62
CA LYS A 89 20.09 2.41 -27.03
C LYS A 89 19.20 2.80 -28.21
N PHE A 90 18.93 1.88 -29.13
CA PHE A 90 18.12 2.11 -30.33
C PHE A 90 16.63 2.11 -29.99
N VAL A 91 16.21 1.18 -29.13
CA VAL A 91 14.90 1.20 -28.46
C VAL A 91 14.78 2.48 -27.63
N LYS A 92 15.76 2.82 -26.79
CA LYS A 92 15.76 4.08 -26.01
C LYS A 92 15.75 5.35 -26.87
N SER A 93 16.33 5.32 -28.08
CA SER A 93 16.27 6.43 -29.03
C SER A 93 14.90 6.55 -29.73
N ARG A 94 14.13 5.46 -29.81
CA ARG A 94 12.72 5.47 -30.22
C ARG A 94 11.77 5.81 -29.06
N ASP A 95 12.08 5.40 -27.83
CA ASP A 95 11.30 5.61 -26.59
C ASP A 95 11.30 7.05 -26.05
N SER A 96 11.93 8.02 -26.72
CA SER A 96 11.82 9.43 -26.28
C SER A 96 10.39 9.98 -26.35
N SER A 97 9.44 9.25 -26.94
CA SER A 97 8.03 9.64 -27.04
C SER A 97 7.04 8.59 -26.50
N TYR A 98 7.46 7.54 -25.82
CA TYR A 98 6.51 6.65 -25.16
C TYR A 98 7.04 6.20 -23.79
N GLU A 99 6.50 6.86 -22.77
CA GLU A 99 6.06 6.19 -21.56
C GLU A 99 7.19 5.57 -20.71
N THR A 100 7.65 6.38 -19.77
CA THR A 100 8.08 5.98 -18.44
C THR A 100 6.99 5.19 -17.69
N MET A 101 6.46 4.12 -18.29
CA MET A 101 5.44 3.24 -17.71
C MET A 101 6.09 1.92 -17.28
N ASP A 102 5.82 1.59 -16.02
CA ASP A 102 5.63 0.22 -15.52
C ASP A 102 6.81 -0.65 -15.05
N LEU A 103 8.04 -0.16 -14.87
CA LEU A 103 9.08 -0.97 -14.18
C LEU A 103 9.57 -0.43 -12.83
N THR A 104 9.44 0.87 -12.57
CA THR A 104 9.71 1.44 -11.23
C THR A 104 8.50 1.36 -10.29
N PHE A 105 7.31 1.03 -10.81
CA PHE A 105 6.07 0.93 -10.03
C PHE A 105 5.92 -0.40 -9.27
N ALA A 106 6.67 -1.43 -9.66
CA ALA A 106 6.53 -2.78 -9.11
C ALA A 106 7.00 -2.92 -7.64
N MET A 107 7.60 -1.88 -7.03
CA MET A 107 8.05 -1.89 -5.64
C MET A 107 7.46 -0.75 -4.79
N ALA A 108 6.43 -0.05 -5.28
CA ALA A 108 5.74 0.97 -4.51
C ALA A 108 4.63 0.34 -3.64
N ALA A 109 4.58 0.71 -2.35
CA ALA A 109 3.47 0.33 -1.50
C ALA A 109 2.16 0.90 -2.09
N LEU A 110 1.24 0.02 -2.48
CA LEU A 110 -0.05 0.42 -3.01
C LEU A 110 -1.08 0.59 -1.89
N TYR A 111 -1.81 1.69 -1.92
CA TYR A 111 -2.83 2.04 -0.96
C TYR A 111 -4.22 1.93 -1.60
N ALA A 112 -5.20 1.45 -0.84
CA ALA A 112 -6.56 1.32 -1.32
C ALA A 112 -7.33 2.63 -1.17
N CYS A 113 -8.02 3.05 -2.21
CA CYS A 113 -8.95 4.17 -2.12
C CYS A 113 -10.16 3.78 -1.26
N THR A 114 -10.53 4.61 -0.28
CA THR A 114 -11.66 4.34 0.65
C THR A 114 -13.04 4.25 -0.04
N LYS A 115 -13.16 4.71 -1.29
CA LYS A 115 -14.43 4.71 -2.04
C LYS A 115 -14.53 3.61 -3.09
N CYS A 116 -13.53 3.48 -3.97
CA CYS A 116 -13.55 2.47 -5.03
C CYS A 116 -12.78 1.20 -4.66
N ASN A 117 -12.08 1.17 -3.52
CA ASN A 117 -11.21 0.08 -3.07
C ASN A 117 -10.11 -0.33 -4.08
N GLN A 118 -9.93 0.45 -5.14
CA GLN A 118 -8.85 0.27 -6.10
C GLN A 118 -7.52 0.71 -5.48
N ARG A 119 -6.46 0.06 -5.92
CA ARG A 119 -5.10 0.25 -5.42
C ARG A 119 -4.40 1.30 -6.26
N PHE A 120 -3.78 2.27 -5.60
CA PHE A 120 -3.09 3.39 -6.22
C PHE A 120 -1.80 3.68 -5.44
N PRO A 121 -0.80 4.32 -6.07
CA PRO A 121 0.38 4.80 -5.35
C PRO A 121 0.00 5.95 -4.42
N PHE A 122 0.85 6.23 -3.43
CA PHE A 122 0.60 7.29 -2.46
C PHE A 122 0.41 8.66 -3.13
N GLU A 123 1.18 8.95 -4.18
CA GLU A 123 1.18 10.22 -4.92
C GLU A 123 -0.13 10.45 -5.71
N ALA A 124 -0.85 9.37 -6.02
CA ALA A 124 -2.15 9.44 -6.68
C ALA A 124 -3.32 9.56 -5.70
N LEU A 125 -3.07 9.44 -4.39
CA LEU A 125 -4.05 9.60 -3.32
C LEU A 125 -4.04 11.00 -2.72
N SER A 126 -5.21 11.49 -2.32
CA SER A 126 -5.32 12.74 -1.57
C SER A 126 -4.75 12.60 -0.15
N GLN A 127 -3.87 13.52 0.26
CA GLN A 127 -3.32 13.59 1.62
C GLN A 127 -4.45 13.79 2.64
N GLY A 128 -4.63 12.83 3.56
CA GLY A 128 -5.62 12.87 4.64
C GLY A 128 -6.97 12.21 4.37
N GLN A 129 -7.40 12.04 3.12
CA GLN A 129 -8.66 11.35 2.79
C GLN A 129 -8.48 10.03 2.02
N GLN A 130 -7.28 9.72 1.51
CA GLN A 130 -7.00 8.49 0.75
C GLN A 130 -7.99 8.25 -0.42
N LEU A 131 -8.43 9.31 -1.09
CA LEU A 131 -9.27 9.23 -2.29
C LEU A 131 -8.42 9.34 -3.55
N CYS A 132 -8.71 8.54 -4.58
CA CYS A 132 -8.14 8.71 -5.92
C CYS A 132 -8.71 9.97 -6.60
N LYS A 133 -8.04 10.41 -7.67
CA LYS A 133 -8.43 11.62 -8.43
C LYS A 133 -9.87 11.52 -8.96
N GLU A 134 -10.24 10.36 -9.50
CA GLU A 134 -11.57 10.09 -10.04
C GLU A 134 -12.64 10.18 -8.95
N CYS A 135 -12.43 9.52 -7.80
CA CYS A 135 -13.39 9.59 -6.68
C CYS A 135 -13.49 10.99 -6.08
N ARG A 136 -12.39 11.77 -6.08
CA ARG A 136 -12.39 13.16 -5.61
C ARG A 136 -13.17 14.10 -6.52
N ILE A 137 -13.19 13.83 -7.82
CA ILE A 137 -13.96 14.61 -8.79
C ILE A 137 -15.43 14.16 -8.76
N ALA A 138 -15.67 12.85 -8.70
CA ALA A 138 -17.01 12.28 -8.62
C ALA A 138 -17.75 12.70 -7.34
N HIS A 139 -17.01 12.86 -6.26
CA HIS A 139 -17.49 13.32 -4.97
C HIS A 139 -16.66 14.54 -4.55
N PRO A 140 -17.18 15.77 -4.72
CA PRO A 140 -16.52 16.97 -4.22
C PRO A 140 -16.91 17.29 -2.76
N MET A 141 -16.03 17.99 -2.05
CA MET A 141 -16.32 18.55 -0.72
C MET A 141 -17.30 19.72 -0.87
N VAL A 142 -18.46 19.61 -0.22
CA VAL A 142 -19.51 20.63 -0.23
C VAL A 142 -19.89 21.03 1.19
N LYS A 143 -20.45 22.22 1.37
CA LYS A 143 -20.98 22.67 2.67
C LYS A 143 -22.42 22.20 2.83
N CYS A 144 -22.73 21.67 4.02
CA CYS A 144 -24.09 21.27 4.35
C CYS A 144 -25.03 22.47 4.36
N THR A 145 -26.18 22.35 3.69
CA THR A 145 -27.20 23.42 3.65
C THR A 145 -27.64 23.88 5.04
N TYR A 146 -27.80 22.94 6.00
CA TYR A 146 -28.28 23.26 7.35
C TYR A 146 -27.14 23.61 8.31
N CYS A 147 -26.14 22.74 8.48
CA CYS A 147 -25.11 22.95 9.51
C CYS A 147 -23.85 23.67 9.02
N ARG A 148 -23.74 23.94 7.70
CA ARG A 148 -22.60 24.57 7.03
C ARG A 148 -21.24 23.87 7.21
N THR A 149 -21.22 22.69 7.84
CA THR A 149 -20.02 21.84 7.91
C THR A 149 -19.66 21.33 6.53
N GLU A 150 -18.37 21.34 6.21
CA GLU A 150 -17.82 20.75 4.99
C GLU A 150 -17.84 19.23 5.09
N PHE A 151 -18.39 18.57 4.07
CA PHE A 151 -18.46 17.12 4.03
C PHE A 151 -18.35 16.61 2.59
N GLN A 152 -18.00 15.34 2.47
CA GLN A 152 -17.83 14.67 1.20
C GLN A 152 -19.20 14.21 0.67
N GLN A 153 -19.62 14.72 -0.49
CA GLN A 153 -20.93 14.38 -1.07
C GLN A 153 -20.98 12.91 -1.54
N GLU A 154 -21.98 12.13 -1.14
CA GLU A 154 -22.10 10.71 -1.56
C GLU A 154 -22.85 10.53 -2.89
N SER A 155 -23.77 11.44 -3.21
CA SER A 155 -24.46 11.46 -4.50
C SER A 155 -24.74 12.91 -4.91
N LYS A 156 -24.69 13.19 -6.21
CA LYS A 156 -24.74 14.53 -6.82
C LYS A 156 -25.95 15.39 -6.37
N THR A 157 -26.97 14.79 -5.78
CA THR A 157 -28.22 15.47 -5.37
C THR A 157 -28.27 15.87 -3.89
N ASN A 158 -27.45 15.29 -3.02
CA ASN A 158 -27.55 15.53 -1.58
C ASN A 158 -26.54 16.59 -1.10
N THR A 159 -27.00 17.84 -0.93
CA THR A 159 -26.22 18.94 -0.32
C THR A 159 -26.32 18.95 1.21
N ILE A 160 -26.92 17.91 1.79
CA ILE A 160 -27.18 17.79 3.23
C ILE A 160 -26.31 16.66 3.79
N CYS A 161 -25.57 16.93 4.88
CA CYS A 161 -24.74 15.90 5.51
C CYS A 161 -25.59 14.80 6.17
N LYS A 162 -25.05 13.58 6.33
CA LYS A 162 -25.76 12.41 6.90
C LYS A 162 -26.51 12.72 8.19
N LYS A 163 -25.87 13.45 9.11
CA LYS A 163 -26.45 13.83 10.41
C LYS A 163 -27.67 14.74 10.26
N CYS A 164 -27.59 15.74 9.39
CA CYS A 164 -28.73 16.61 9.11
C CYS A 164 -29.82 15.86 8.33
N ALA A 165 -29.47 15.00 7.38
CA ALA A 165 -30.44 14.20 6.63
C ALA A 165 -31.25 13.28 7.56
N GLN A 166 -30.59 12.64 8.53
CA GLN A 166 -31.25 11.82 9.54
C GLN A 166 -32.14 12.67 10.46
N ASN A 167 -31.68 13.84 10.91
CA ASN A 167 -32.50 14.72 11.75
C ASN A 167 -33.71 15.27 11.00
N VAL A 168 -33.60 15.58 9.70
CA VAL A 168 -34.76 15.98 8.90
C VAL A 168 -35.80 14.86 8.81
N LYS A 169 -35.36 13.60 8.68
CA LYS A 169 -36.27 12.45 8.66
C LYS A 169 -36.99 12.24 10.00
N LEU A 170 -36.33 12.54 11.12
CA LEU A 170 -36.88 12.34 12.46
C LEU A 170 -37.72 13.52 12.97
N TYR A 171 -37.30 14.75 12.71
CA TYR A 171 -37.86 15.97 13.30
C TYR A 171 -38.45 16.94 12.26
N GLY A 172 -38.31 16.64 10.97
CA GLY A 172 -38.73 17.53 9.89
C GLY A 172 -37.77 18.70 9.63
N THR A 173 -38.27 19.73 8.96
CA THR A 173 -37.49 20.91 8.58
C THR A 173 -37.08 21.73 9.82
N PRO A 174 -35.78 22.03 10.01
CA PRO A 174 -35.31 22.76 11.19
C PRO A 174 -35.72 24.24 11.18
N LYS A 175 -35.79 24.83 12.37
CA LYS A 175 -36.01 26.27 12.57
C LYS A 175 -34.69 27.05 12.60
N PRO A 176 -34.70 28.38 12.36
CA PRO A 176 -33.54 29.24 12.61
C PRO A 176 -33.15 29.23 14.09
N CYS A 177 -31.86 29.11 14.36
CA CYS A 177 -31.32 29.13 15.71
C CYS A 177 -31.35 30.54 16.31
N GLN A 178 -31.82 30.68 17.55
CA GLN A 178 -31.90 31.96 18.27
C GLN A 178 -30.55 32.69 18.40
N TYR A 179 -29.43 31.97 18.55
CA TYR A 179 -28.11 32.58 18.76
C TYR A 179 -27.34 32.89 17.47
N CYS A 180 -27.31 31.95 16.52
CA CYS A 180 -26.49 32.07 15.29
C CYS A 180 -27.30 32.27 14.01
N ASN A 181 -28.64 32.29 14.10
CA ASN A 181 -29.58 32.43 12.98
C ASN A 181 -29.46 31.37 11.87
N ILE A 182 -28.62 30.35 12.05
CA ILE A 182 -28.51 29.22 11.12
C ILE A 182 -29.73 28.32 11.27
N ILE A 183 -30.32 27.91 10.14
CA ILE A 183 -31.48 26.99 10.06
C ILE A 183 -31.03 25.55 10.40
N ALA A 184 -30.78 25.31 11.69
CA ALA A 184 -30.27 24.04 12.20
C ALA A 184 -30.83 23.69 13.60
N ALA A 185 -31.88 24.37 14.04
CA ALA A 185 -32.60 24.00 15.26
C ALA A 185 -33.64 22.91 14.93
N PHE A 186 -33.20 21.65 15.04
CA PHE A 186 -34.08 20.47 14.84
C PHE A 186 -34.97 20.19 16.06
N ILE A 187 -34.50 20.58 17.25
CA ILE A 187 -35.20 20.36 18.52
C ILE A 187 -35.16 21.68 19.29
N GLY A 188 -36.34 22.25 19.56
CA GLY A 188 -36.46 23.57 20.22
C GLY A 188 -36.03 24.74 19.32
N ASN A 189 -35.43 25.77 19.93
CA ASN A 189 -35.08 27.04 19.25
C ASN A 189 -33.57 27.26 19.08
N LYS A 190 -32.73 26.29 19.46
CA LYS A 190 -31.26 26.39 19.43
C LYS A 190 -30.65 25.26 18.60
N CYS A 191 -29.65 25.57 17.78
CA CYS A 191 -28.93 24.54 17.05
C CYS A 191 -28.04 23.71 17.99
N GLN A 192 -27.73 22.47 17.60
CA GLN A 192 -26.93 21.56 18.43
C GLN A 192 -25.54 22.10 18.78
N ARG A 193 -24.94 22.91 17.89
CA ARG A 193 -23.64 23.57 18.16
C ARG A 193 -23.77 24.59 19.29
N CYS A 194 -24.73 25.52 19.19
CA CYS A 194 -24.98 26.54 20.20
C CYS A 194 -25.36 25.92 21.56
N THR A 195 -26.24 24.92 21.56
CA THR A 195 -26.62 24.20 22.80
C THR A 195 -25.40 23.54 23.47
N ASN A 196 -24.51 22.92 22.69
CA ASN A 196 -23.31 22.29 23.25
C ASN A 196 -22.28 23.32 23.74
N SER A 197 -22.12 24.42 23.01
CA SER A 197 -21.23 25.51 23.41
C SER A 197 -21.71 26.21 24.67
N GLU A 198 -23.02 26.44 24.80
CA GLU A 198 -23.63 27.04 25.99
C GLU A 198 -23.40 26.18 27.24
N LYS A 199 -23.50 24.85 27.11
CA LYS A 199 -23.20 23.91 28.20
C LYS A 199 -21.74 23.89 28.63
N ARG A 200 -20.79 24.13 27.71
CA ARG A 200 -19.34 24.08 28.02
C ARG A 200 -18.76 25.43 28.44
N HIS A 201 -19.21 26.50 27.79
CA HIS A 201 -18.59 27.83 27.89
C HIS A 201 -19.50 28.86 28.56
N GLY A 202 -20.76 28.53 28.82
CA GLY A 202 -21.73 29.46 29.39
C GLY A 202 -22.47 30.28 28.32
N PRO A 203 -23.17 31.36 28.71
CA PRO A 203 -24.04 32.11 27.80
C PRO A 203 -23.24 32.71 26.64
N PRO A 204 -23.83 32.78 25.43
CA PRO A 204 -23.16 33.36 24.29
C PRO A 204 -22.90 34.86 24.49
N GLN A 205 -21.77 35.33 23.99
CA GLN A 205 -21.41 36.74 23.95
C GLN A 205 -21.54 37.28 22.53
N PRO A 206 -21.78 38.59 22.36
CA PRO A 206 -21.75 39.22 21.06
C PRO A 206 -20.33 39.24 20.50
N CYS A 207 -20.17 38.77 19.27
CA CYS A 207 -18.94 38.85 18.50
C CYS A 207 -18.61 40.32 18.18
N GLU A 208 -17.44 40.84 18.57
CA GLU A 208 -17.09 42.24 18.28
C GLU A 208 -16.95 42.53 16.77
N GLN A 209 -16.48 41.56 16.00
CA GLN A 209 -16.23 41.71 14.56
C GLN A 209 -17.49 41.51 13.71
N CYS A 210 -18.36 40.59 14.13
CA CYS A 210 -19.48 40.10 13.32
C CYS A 210 -20.86 40.38 13.93
N LYS A 211 -20.91 40.99 15.13
CA LYS A 211 -22.11 41.35 15.90
C LYS A 211 -23.11 40.22 16.17
N GLN A 212 -22.77 38.97 15.83
CA GLN A 212 -23.59 37.79 16.09
C GLN A 212 -23.52 37.39 17.58
N GLN A 213 -24.67 36.99 18.15
CA GLN A 213 -24.78 36.53 19.54
C GLN A 213 -24.47 35.03 19.69
N CYS A 214 -23.42 34.54 19.00
CA CYS A 214 -23.03 33.13 19.02
C CYS A 214 -21.54 32.92 19.30
N ALA A 215 -20.83 33.94 19.78
CA ALA A 215 -19.46 33.77 20.26
C ALA A 215 -19.48 33.16 21.66
N PHE A 216 -18.51 32.30 21.95
CA PHE A 216 -18.38 31.65 23.25
C PHE A 216 -16.94 31.81 23.71
N ASP A 217 -16.76 32.30 24.94
CA ASP A 217 -15.43 32.48 25.50
C ASP A 217 -14.84 31.12 25.89
N ARG A 218 -13.77 30.74 25.19
CA ARG A 218 -13.00 29.54 25.52
C ARG A 218 -12.01 29.97 26.58
N LYS A 219 -12.49 30.13 27.84
CA LYS A 219 -11.65 30.39 29.01
C LYS A 219 -10.35 29.59 28.86
N ASP A 220 -9.25 30.31 28.69
CA ASP A 220 -7.95 29.78 28.26
C ASP A 220 -7.51 28.54 29.06
N ASP A 221 -7.53 27.37 28.42
CA ASP A 221 -6.66 26.23 28.78
C ASP A 221 -5.19 26.47 28.31
N ARG A 222 -4.78 27.74 28.15
CA ARG A 222 -3.45 28.13 27.63
C ARG A 222 -2.72 29.13 28.53
N ARG A 223 -2.51 28.78 29.80
CA ARG A 223 -1.29 29.24 30.50
C ARG A 223 -0.08 28.48 29.95
N LYS A 224 0.40 28.88 28.76
CA LYS A 224 1.78 28.75 28.25
C LYS A 224 1.78 29.01 26.74
N VAL A 225 1.92 30.27 26.34
CA VAL A 225 2.81 30.70 25.25
C VAL A 225 3.22 32.14 25.57
N SER A 226 4.52 32.37 25.68
CA SER A 226 5.15 33.66 25.97
C SER A 226 4.82 34.73 24.91
N PRO A 227 4.91 36.03 25.25
CA PRO A 227 4.46 37.10 24.38
C PRO A 227 5.57 37.50 23.42
N ASN A 228 5.58 36.93 22.21
CA ASN A 228 6.12 37.61 21.03
C ASN A 228 5.81 36.79 19.77
N VAL A 229 4.73 37.13 19.05
CA VAL A 229 4.68 37.24 17.58
C VAL A 229 3.45 38.09 17.24
N THR A 230 3.69 39.09 16.41
CA THR A 230 2.79 39.99 15.68
C THR A 230 1.48 39.38 15.13
N PRO A 231 0.44 40.21 14.85
CA PRO A 231 -0.89 39.76 14.48
C PRO A 231 -0.92 39.29 13.02
N ALA A 232 -0.71 38.00 12.81
CA ALA A 232 -0.93 37.37 11.51
C ALA A 232 -2.10 36.38 11.58
N THR A 233 -3.20 36.78 10.94
CA THR A 233 -4.24 35.92 10.39
C THR A 233 -5.21 35.29 11.40
N LEU A 234 -6.14 36.11 11.89
CA LEU A 234 -7.53 35.66 12.00
C LEU A 234 -7.95 35.16 10.61
N GLN A 235 -7.94 33.83 10.40
CA GLN A 235 -8.60 33.30 9.22
C GLN A 235 -10.09 33.61 9.35
N PRO A 236 -10.68 34.37 8.41
CA PRO A 236 -12.11 34.53 8.38
C PRO A 236 -12.69 33.14 8.09
N VAL A 237 -13.59 32.67 8.94
CA VAL A 237 -14.53 31.64 8.52
C VAL A 237 -15.30 32.28 7.37
N ARG A 238 -14.93 31.94 6.13
CA ARG A 238 -15.67 32.30 4.90
C ARG A 238 -17.07 31.69 4.99
N GLY A 239 -17.94 32.37 5.73
CA GLY A 239 -19.37 32.40 5.52
C GLY A 239 -19.63 33.62 4.65
N SER A 240 -19.79 33.39 3.36
CA SER A 240 -20.23 34.41 2.42
C SER A 240 -21.54 35.00 2.95
N VAL A 241 -21.49 36.25 3.39
CA VAL A 241 -22.68 37.09 3.52
C VAL A 241 -23.01 37.48 2.10
N SER A 242 -24.01 36.83 1.51
CA SER A 242 -24.69 37.38 0.34
C SER A 242 -25.66 38.43 0.85
N GLU A 243 -25.29 39.70 0.72
CA GLU A 243 -26.22 40.83 0.77
C GLU A 243 -27.28 40.62 -0.30
N SER A 244 -28.52 40.32 0.10
CA SER A 244 -29.69 40.52 -0.73
C SER A 244 -30.29 41.86 -0.35
N VAL A 245 -29.94 42.90 -1.12
CA VAL A 245 -30.67 44.17 -1.12
C VAL A 245 -32.03 43.92 -1.75
N SER A 246 -33.07 43.91 -0.93
CA SER A 246 -34.46 43.93 -1.37
C SER A 246 -34.83 45.38 -1.71
N GLN A 247 -34.88 45.73 -3.00
CA GLN A 247 -35.59 46.93 -3.44
C GLN A 247 -37.06 46.57 -3.65
N SER A 248 -37.90 47.03 -2.72
CA SER A 248 -39.33 47.17 -2.89
C SER A 248 -39.60 48.39 -3.76
N ALA A 249 -40.10 48.17 -4.98
CA ALA A 249 -40.73 49.22 -5.78
C ALA A 249 -42.24 49.18 -5.49
N ASN A 250 -42.69 50.18 -4.72
CA ASN A 250 -44.05 50.68 -4.79
C ASN A 250 -44.05 51.78 -5.85
N GLU A 251 -44.78 51.59 -6.94
CA GLU A 251 -45.68 52.55 -7.61
C GLU A 251 -46.42 51.86 -8.76
#